data_AF-E2AIM6-F1
#
_entry.id   AF-E2AIM6-F1
#
_cell.length_a   1.000
_cell.length_b   1.000
_cell.length_c   1.000
_cell.angle_alpha   90.00
_cell.angle_beta   90.00
_cell.angle_gamma   90.00
#
_symmetry.space_group_name_H-M   'P 1'
#
loop_
_entity.id
_entity.type
_entity.pdbx_description
1 polymer ?
#
loop_
_entity_poly.entity_id
_entity_poly.type
_entity_poly.pdbx_seq_one_letter_code
_entity_poly.pdbx_strand_id
1 'polypeptide(L)'
;MSQELHACLVRYFARLQKLDEKWKELSAKAERPLEALANQAEQFRHVANVNINETENDMDGETRERLMFKILMGLEDEIALLQDILTQFNDANQDLKNYLIKLENARSQVSLKDETMQELIKGTSYRPKLNLLLEWAVESFQFYHNMYLLF
;
A
#
# COMPACT_ATOMS: atom_id res chain seq x y z
N MET A 1 2.70 21.69 25.14
CA MET A 1 3.90 21.20 24.40
C MET A 1 4.29 19.77 24.79
N SER A 2 4.59 19.47 26.06
CA SER A 2 4.85 18.09 26.54
C SER A 2 3.71 17.09 26.22
N GLN A 3 2.48 17.45 26.59
CA GLN A 3 1.28 16.65 26.29
C GLN A 3 0.98 16.52 24.79
N GLU A 4 1.42 17.47 23.98
CA GLU A 4 1.19 17.50 22.54
C GLU A 4 2.08 16.51 21.82
N LEU A 5 3.37 16.43 22.18
CA LEU A 5 4.26 15.38 21.66
C LEU A 5 3.76 13.99 22.03
N HIS A 6 3.31 13.81 23.27
CA HIS A 6 2.73 12.54 23.70
C HIS A 6 1.48 12.19 22.88
N ALA A 7 0.58 13.14 22.65
CA ALA A 7 -0.59 12.94 21.82
C ALA A 7 -0.22 12.60 20.36
N CYS A 8 0.79 13.27 19.78
CA CYS A 8 1.28 12.95 18.43
C CYS A 8 1.84 11.53 18.35
N LEU A 9 2.61 11.07 19.35
CA LEU A 9 3.12 9.70 19.41
C LEU A 9 1.98 8.68 19.43
N VAL A 10 1.01 8.86 20.34
CA VAL A 10 -0.14 7.94 20.44
C VAL A 10 -0.92 7.90 19.14
N ARG A 11 -1.18 9.06 18.52
CA ARG A 11 -1.89 9.15 17.24
C ARG A 11 -1.12 8.48 16.11
N TYR A 12 0.20 8.67 16.04
CA TYR A 12 1.05 8.05 15.03
C TYR A 12 0.98 6.52 15.12
N PHE A 13 1.22 5.93 16.29
CA PHE A 13 1.22 4.47 16.43
C PHE A 13 -0.17 3.85 16.28
N ALA A 14 -1.23 4.54 16.74
CA ALA A 14 -2.60 4.12 16.45
C ALA A 14 -2.91 4.15 14.95
N ARG A 15 -2.35 5.12 14.21
CA ARG A 15 -2.51 5.19 12.76
C ARG A 15 -1.68 4.14 12.02
N LEU A 16 -0.46 3.86 12.50
CA LEU A 16 0.38 2.79 11.99
C LEU A 16 -0.31 1.43 12.07
N GLN A 17 -0.95 1.12 13.20
CA GLN A 17 -1.73 -0.12 13.35
C GLN A 17 -2.85 -0.21 12.30
N LYS A 18 -3.61 0.89 12.11
CA LYS A 18 -4.67 0.94 11.09
C LYS A 18 -4.12 0.81 9.67
N LEU A 19 -2.90 1.31 9.42
CA LEU A 19 -2.23 1.14 8.13
C LEU A 19 -1.91 -0.34 7.90
N ASP A 20 -1.35 -1.05 8.88
CA ASP A 20 -1.06 -2.49 8.78
C ASP A 20 -2.31 -3.31 8.44
N GLU A 21 -3.41 -3.05 9.15
CA GLU A 21 -4.71 -3.68 8.89
C GLU A 21 -5.21 -3.40 7.46
N LYS A 22 -5.16 -2.13 7.04
CA LYS A 22 -5.58 -1.73 5.69
C LYS A 22 -4.65 -2.31 4.62
N TRP A 23 -3.36 -2.41 4.90
CA TRP A 23 -2.38 -2.96 3.98
C TRP A 23 -2.69 -4.43 3.67
N LYS A 24 -2.94 -5.23 4.70
CA LYS A 24 -3.36 -6.63 4.57
C LYS A 24 -4.66 -6.78 3.79
N GLU A 25 -5.65 -5.93 4.07
CA GLU A 25 -6.93 -5.91 3.35
C GLU A 25 -6.72 -5.63 1.85
N LEU A 26 -5.93 -4.61 1.52
CA LEU A 26 -5.66 -4.23 0.13
C LEU A 26 -4.83 -5.29 -0.60
N SER A 27 -3.84 -5.89 0.05
CA SER A 27 -3.05 -7.00 -0.51
C SER A 27 -3.96 -8.18 -0.87
N ALA A 28 -4.85 -8.59 0.05
CA ALA A 28 -5.80 -9.66 -0.21
C ALA A 28 -6.78 -9.32 -1.35
N LYS A 29 -7.22 -8.06 -1.45
CA LYS A 29 -8.06 -7.58 -2.55
C LYS A 29 -7.36 -7.60 -3.91
N ALA A 30 -6.03 -7.45 -3.93
CA ALA A 30 -5.23 -7.45 -5.15
C ALA A 30 -5.03 -8.86 -5.74
N GLU A 31 -5.12 -9.92 -4.93
CA GLU A 31 -4.86 -11.29 -5.38
C GLU A 31 -5.74 -11.71 -6.56
N ARG A 32 -7.07 -11.49 -6.44
CA ARG A 32 -8.03 -11.83 -7.48
C ARG A 32 -7.75 -11.13 -8.82
N PRO A 33 -7.66 -9.79 -8.89
CA PRO A 33 -7.42 -9.12 -10.17
C PRO A 33 -6.05 -9.47 -10.76
N LEU A 34 -5.02 -9.72 -9.94
CA LEU A 34 -3.73 -10.21 -10.43
C LEU A 34 -3.84 -11.59 -11.09
N GLU A 35 -4.55 -12.53 -10.46
CA GLU A 35 -4.78 -13.86 -11.02
C GLU A 35 -5.62 -13.79 -12.31
N ALA A 36 -6.68 -12.99 -12.31
CA ALA A 36 -7.53 -12.77 -13.48
C ALA A 36 -6.72 -12.21 -14.65
N LEU A 37 -5.87 -11.21 -14.38
CA LEU A 37 -5.00 -10.60 -15.39
C LEU A 37 -3.99 -11.59 -15.98
N ALA A 38 -3.37 -12.44 -15.14
CA ALA A 38 -2.46 -13.49 -15.59
C ALA A 38 -3.19 -14.50 -16.50
N ASN A 39 -4.38 -14.94 -16.09
CA ASN A 39 -5.20 -15.88 -16.85
C ASN A 39 -5.67 -15.29 -18.20
N GLN A 40 -6.15 -14.06 -18.20
CA GLN A 40 -6.59 -13.38 -19.42
C GLN A 40 -5.43 -13.09 -20.37
N ALA A 41 -4.25 -12.75 -19.86
CA ALA A 41 -3.05 -12.55 -20.68
C ALA A 41 -2.64 -13.85 -21.38
N GLU A 42 -2.76 -15.00 -20.70
CA GLU A 42 -2.47 -16.30 -21.31
C GLU A 42 -3.54 -16.69 -22.35
N GLN A 43 -4.83 -16.46 -22.05
CA GLN A 43 -5.90 -16.64 -23.04
C GLN A 43 -5.67 -15.78 -24.28
N PHE A 44 -5.26 -14.52 -24.12
CA PHE A 44 -4.94 -13.65 -25.24
C PHE A 44 -3.83 -14.23 -26.10
N ARG A 45 -2.73 -14.73 -25.50
CA ARG A 45 -1.63 -15.37 -26.23
C ARG A 45 -2.11 -16.58 -27.01
N HIS A 46 -2.95 -17.42 -26.43
CA HIS A 46 -3.52 -18.57 -27.13
C HIS A 46 -4.36 -18.14 -28.33
N VAL A 47 -5.27 -17.17 -28.15
CA VAL A 47 -6.13 -16.70 -29.25
C VAL A 47 -5.31 -15.94 -30.31
N ALA A 48 -4.24 -15.24 -29.94
CA ALA A 48 -3.40 -14.49 -30.86
C ALA A 48 -2.42 -15.36 -31.67
N ASN A 49 -2.01 -16.53 -31.15
CA ASN A 49 -1.01 -17.39 -31.78
C ASN A 49 -1.59 -18.55 -32.60
N VAL A 50 -2.91 -18.72 -32.66
CA VAL A 50 -3.54 -19.74 -33.53
C VAL A 50 -3.33 -19.40 -35.00
N ASN A 51 -2.76 -20.35 -35.74
CA ASN A 51 -2.55 -20.27 -37.19
C ASN A 51 -3.81 -20.77 -37.90
N ILE A 52 -4.54 -19.86 -38.56
CA ILE A 52 -5.85 -20.11 -39.23
C ILE A 52 -5.71 -20.94 -40.52
N ASN A 53 -4.60 -21.65 -40.71
CA ASN A 53 -4.31 -22.41 -41.92
C ASN A 53 -4.11 -23.91 -41.64
N GLU A 54 -4.12 -24.33 -40.37
CA GLU A 54 -3.77 -25.71 -39.96
C GLU A 54 -4.95 -26.51 -39.37
N THR A 55 -6.12 -25.91 -39.16
CA THR A 55 -7.26 -26.57 -38.52
C THR A 55 -8.51 -26.53 -39.39
N GLU A 56 -8.95 -27.70 -39.88
CA GLU A 56 -10.15 -27.88 -40.74
C GLU A 56 -11.50 -27.48 -40.09
N ASN A 57 -11.47 -26.79 -38.94
CA ASN A 57 -12.64 -26.38 -38.15
C ASN A 57 -12.45 -24.96 -37.58
N ASP A 58 -11.83 -24.08 -38.36
CA ASP A 58 -11.37 -22.76 -37.92
C ASP A 58 -12.53 -21.85 -37.49
N MET A 59 -12.37 -21.32 -36.28
CA MET A 59 -13.09 -20.12 -35.83
C MET A 59 -12.91 -19.02 -36.87
N ASP A 60 -14.01 -18.48 -37.40
CA ASP A 60 -13.92 -17.43 -38.41
C ASP A 60 -13.16 -16.21 -37.84
N GLY A 61 -12.48 -15.47 -38.73
CA GLY A 61 -11.62 -14.35 -38.32
C GLY A 61 -12.35 -13.27 -37.53
N GLU A 62 -13.62 -13.03 -37.81
CA GLU A 62 -14.43 -12.04 -37.08
C GLU A 62 -14.75 -12.53 -35.65
N THR A 63 -15.09 -13.81 -35.49
CA THR A 63 -15.31 -14.43 -34.18
C THR A 63 -14.03 -14.39 -33.33
N ARG A 64 -12.87 -14.63 -33.95
CA ARG A 64 -11.56 -14.53 -33.30
C ARG A 64 -11.25 -13.10 -32.85
N GLU A 65 -11.43 -12.12 -33.73
CA GLU A 65 -11.24 -10.70 -33.39
C GLU A 65 -12.15 -10.25 -32.26
N ARG A 66 -13.43 -10.65 -32.27
CA ARG A 66 -14.38 -10.36 -31.20
C ARG A 66 -13.95 -10.98 -29.87
N LEU A 67 -13.39 -12.20 -29.89
CA LEU A 67 -12.88 -12.85 -28.69
C LEU A 67 -11.65 -12.12 -28.14
N MET A 68 -10.70 -11.76 -29.00
CA MET A 68 -9.53 -10.97 -28.60
C MET A 68 -9.94 -9.64 -27.98
N PHE A 69 -10.88 -8.92 -28.60
CA PHE A 69 -11.41 -7.66 -28.07
C PHE A 69 -12.02 -7.84 -26.68
N LYS A 70 -12.83 -8.88 -26.46
CA LYS A 70 -13.41 -9.17 -25.13
C LYS A 70 -12.35 -9.46 -24.07
N ILE A 71 -11.29 -10.18 -24.44
CA ILE A 71 -10.19 -10.47 -23.52
C ILE A 71 -9.45 -9.17 -23.16
N LEU A 72 -9.18 -8.30 -24.14
CA LEU A 72 -8.55 -7.00 -23.91
C LEU A 72 -9.40 -6.10 -23.00
N MET A 73 -10.72 -6.04 -23.22
CA MET A 73 -11.64 -5.31 -22.33
C MET A 73 -11.57 -5.86 -20.89
N GLY A 74 -11.56 -7.19 -20.74
CA GLY A 74 -11.43 -7.82 -19.42
C GLY A 74 -10.10 -7.47 -18.74
N LEU A 75 -9.00 -7.41 -19.49
CA LEU A 75 -7.71 -6.96 -18.97
C LEU A 75 -7.75 -5.50 -18.51
N GLU A 76 -8.38 -4.62 -19.29
CA GLU A 76 -8.55 -3.21 -18.90
C GLU A 76 -9.35 -3.07 -17.60
N ASP A 77 -10.42 -3.85 -17.42
CA ASP A 77 -11.22 -3.87 -16.20
C ASP A 77 -10.38 -4.29 -14.98
N GLU A 78 -9.58 -5.36 -15.09
CA GLU A 78 -8.72 -5.83 -13.99
C GLU A 78 -7.58 -4.83 -13.69
N ILE A 79 -7.01 -4.17 -14.71
CA ILE A 79 -6.03 -3.09 -14.52
C ILE A 79 -6.64 -1.91 -13.77
N ALA A 80 -7.87 -1.51 -14.10
CA ALA A 80 -8.55 -0.42 -13.41
C ALA A 80 -8.77 -0.74 -11.93
N LEU A 81 -9.13 -1.98 -11.60
CA LEU A 81 -9.25 -2.43 -10.21
C LEU A 81 -7.90 -2.37 -9.47
N LEU A 82 -6.81 -2.80 -10.12
CA LEU A 82 -5.46 -2.72 -9.53
C LEU A 82 -5.01 -1.27 -9.31
N GLN A 83 -5.33 -0.36 -10.24
CA GLN A 83 -5.03 1.06 -10.10
C GLN A 83 -5.78 1.70 -8.92
N ASP A 84 -7.04 1.33 -8.70
CA ASP A 84 -7.80 1.78 -7.52
C ASP A 84 -7.15 1.28 -6.22
N ILE A 85 -6.74 0.00 -6.18
CA ILE A 85 -6.04 -0.57 -5.03
C ILE A 85 -4.71 0.14 -4.76
N LEU A 86 -3.91 0.40 -5.81
CA LEU A 86 -2.65 1.16 -5.69
C LEU A 86 -2.88 2.58 -5.18
N THR A 87 -3.94 3.24 -5.65
CA THR A 87 -4.33 4.56 -5.15
C THR A 87 -4.66 4.51 -3.66
N GLN A 88 -5.41 3.50 -3.21
CA GLN A 88 -5.71 3.32 -1.79
C GLN A 88 -4.45 3.02 -0.94
N PHE A 89 -3.48 2.26 -1.45
CA PHE A 89 -2.19 2.07 -0.78
C PHE A 89 -1.44 3.40 -0.62
N ASN A 90 -1.36 4.18 -1.69
CA ASN A 90 -0.71 5.49 -1.67
C ASN A 90 -1.37 6.42 -0.66
N ASP A 91 -2.71 6.52 -0.68
CA ASP A 91 -3.46 7.40 0.22
C ASP A 91 -3.23 7.04 1.69
N ALA A 92 -3.24 5.74 2.01
CA ALA A 92 -2.97 5.27 3.37
C ALA A 92 -1.52 5.57 3.80
N ASN A 93 -0.56 5.44 2.89
CA ASN A 93 0.84 5.75 3.14
C ASN A 93 1.09 7.27 3.32
N GLN A 94 0.48 8.10 2.47
CA GLN A 94 0.55 9.56 2.60
C GLN A 94 -0.10 10.04 3.89
N ASP A 95 -1.19 9.41 4.33
CA ASP A 95 -1.78 9.76 5.61
C ASP A 95 -0.82 9.45 6.77
N LEU A 96 -0.17 8.27 6.79
CA LEU A 96 0.86 7.99 7.80
C LEU A 96 2.01 9.00 7.77
N LYS A 97 2.47 9.40 6.58
CA LYS A 97 3.48 10.45 6.39
C LYS A 97 3.06 11.77 7.03
N ASN A 98 1.80 12.16 6.89
CA ASN A 98 1.27 13.38 7.50
C ASN A 98 1.30 13.31 9.03
N TYR A 99 1.04 12.15 9.63
CA TYR A 99 1.20 11.95 11.07
C TYR A 99 2.67 11.98 11.51
N LEU A 100 3.59 11.43 10.71
CA LEU A 100 5.02 11.50 10.98
C LEU A 100 5.52 12.94 11.00
N ILE A 101 5.16 13.74 9.99
CA ILE A 101 5.53 15.16 9.92
C ILE A 101 5.00 15.93 11.14
N LYS A 102 3.76 15.67 11.56
CA LYS A 102 3.19 16.28 12.78
C LYS A 102 3.95 15.87 14.04
N LEU A 103 4.40 14.62 14.11
CA LEU A 103 5.21 14.11 15.22
C LEU A 103 6.59 14.78 15.26
N GLU A 104 7.28 14.88 14.12
CA GLU A 104 8.58 15.55 13.99
C GLU A 104 8.48 17.04 14.36
N ASN A 105 7.44 17.71 13.87
CA ASN A 105 7.16 19.10 14.22
C ASN A 105 6.92 19.26 15.72
N ALA A 106 6.05 18.44 16.33
CA ALA A 106 5.81 18.48 17.76
C ALA A 106 7.09 18.22 18.57
N ARG A 107 7.96 17.31 18.09
CA ARG A 107 9.24 17.01 18.72
C ARG A 107 10.21 18.20 18.69
N SER A 108 10.24 18.96 17.59
CA SER A 108 11.10 20.14 17.41
C SER A 108 10.78 21.29 18.37
N GLN A 109 9.51 21.41 18.80
CA GLN A 109 9.04 22.48 19.67
C GLN A 109 9.26 22.20 21.17
N VAL A 110 9.72 20.99 21.52
CA VAL A 110 9.90 20.58 22.92
C VAL A 110 11.38 20.61 23.32
N SER A 111 11.65 21.30 24.43
CA SER A 111 12.95 21.27 25.11
C SER A 111 13.17 19.95 25.87
N LEU A 112 14.32 19.33 25.68
CA LEU A 112 14.74 18.12 26.41
C LEU A 112 15.03 18.38 27.90
N LYS A 113 15.11 19.65 28.31
CA LYS A 113 15.35 20.05 29.70
C LYS A 113 14.06 20.22 30.51
N ASP A 114 12.90 20.06 29.88
CA ASP A 114 11.60 20.14 30.55
C ASP A 114 11.45 18.96 31.52
N GLU A 115 11.22 19.26 32.80
CA GLU A 115 11.04 18.26 33.85
C GLU A 115 9.81 17.38 33.60
N THR A 116 8.76 17.96 33.01
CA THR A 116 7.53 17.24 32.67
C THR A 116 7.71 16.22 31.54
N MET A 117 8.86 16.27 30.83
CA MET A 117 9.22 15.36 29.75
C MET A 117 10.17 14.25 30.17
N GLN A 118 10.73 14.31 31.38
CA GLN A 118 11.75 13.36 31.81
C GLN A 118 11.27 11.91 31.80
N GLU A 119 10.00 11.68 32.14
CA GLU A 119 9.40 10.34 32.07
C GLU A 119 9.33 9.82 30.63
N LEU A 120 8.91 10.66 29.66
CA LEU A 120 8.88 10.27 28.25
C LEU A 120 10.30 10.08 27.67
N ILE A 121 11.23 10.98 28.02
CA ILE A 121 12.61 10.94 27.55
C ILE A 121 13.32 9.69 28.07
N LYS A 122 13.21 9.41 29.37
CA LYS A 122 13.86 8.26 30.02
C LYS A 122 13.12 6.95 29.80
N GLY A 123 11.85 7.02 29.42
CA GLY A 123 10.95 5.87 29.37
C GLY A 123 10.59 5.35 30.75
N THR A 124 9.75 4.32 30.76
CA THR A 124 9.39 3.55 31.96
C THR A 124 9.49 2.06 31.66
N SER A 125 9.27 1.21 32.66
CA SER A 125 9.20 -0.25 32.47
C SER A 125 8.10 -0.69 31.47
N TYR A 126 7.11 0.16 31.21
CA TYR A 126 5.99 -0.13 30.29
C TYR A 126 5.96 0.78 29.06
N ARG A 127 6.91 1.72 28.94
CA ARG A 127 6.95 2.68 27.83
C ARG A 127 8.39 2.86 27.34
N PRO A 128 8.65 2.60 26.04
CA PRO A 128 9.94 2.87 25.44
C PRO A 128 10.36 4.34 25.58
N LYS A 129 11.68 4.57 25.55
CA LYS A 129 12.25 5.92 25.59
C LYS A 129 11.87 6.70 24.34
N LEU A 130 11.76 8.02 24.45
CA LEU A 130 11.39 8.90 23.35
C LEU A 130 12.20 8.65 22.06
N ASN A 131 13.53 8.55 22.16
CA ASN A 131 14.37 8.34 20.96
C ASN A 131 14.01 7.05 20.23
N LEU A 132 13.78 5.96 20.96
CA LEU A 132 13.41 4.67 20.37
C LEU A 132 12.03 4.75 19.70
N LEU A 133 11.07 5.47 20.30
CA LEU A 133 9.77 5.71 19.68
C LEU A 133 9.87 6.51 18.38
N LEU A 134 10.78 7.50 18.32
CA LEU A 134 11.02 8.29 17.12
C LEU A 134 11.72 7.47 16.03
N GLU A 135 12.73 6.68 16.39
CA GLU A 135 13.40 5.73 15.49
C GLU A 135 12.38 4.78 14.87
N TRP A 136 11.55 4.13 15.69
CA TRP A 136 10.50 3.24 15.20
C TRP A 136 9.47 3.95 14.31
N ALA A 137 9.14 5.21 14.59
CA ALA A 137 8.24 5.97 13.72
C ALA A 137 8.85 6.23 12.33
N VAL A 138 10.15 6.54 12.26
CA VAL A 138 10.83 6.72 10.98
C VAL A 138 10.98 5.38 10.25
N GLU A 139 11.45 4.35 10.94
CA GLU A 139 11.68 3.02 10.37
C GLU A 139 10.38 2.39 9.85
N SER A 140 9.30 2.47 10.62
CA SER A 140 8.01 1.91 10.21
C SER A 140 7.41 2.65 9.01
N PHE A 141 7.53 3.98 8.95
CA PHE A 141 7.14 4.72 7.75
C PHE A 141 7.99 4.31 6.53
N GLN A 142 9.32 4.24 6.70
CA GLN A 142 10.22 3.82 5.63
C GLN A 142 9.89 2.41 5.13
N PHE A 143 9.57 1.48 6.02
CA PHE A 143 9.15 0.13 5.67
C PHE A 143 7.94 0.15 4.72
N TYR A 144 6.84 0.82 5.11
CA TYR A 144 5.64 0.89 4.26
C TYR A 144 5.85 1.70 2.99
N HIS A 145 6.65 2.76 3.05
CA HIS A 145 6.99 3.55 1.88
C HIS A 145 7.80 2.75 0.86
N ASN A 146 8.80 2.00 1.31
CA ASN A 146 9.58 1.14 0.44
C ASN A 146 8.74 -0.01 -0.13
N MET A 147 7.85 -0.61 0.68
CA MET A 147 6.91 -1.60 0.17
C MET A 147 6.03 -1.02 -0.93
N TYR A 148 5.50 0.20 -0.76
CA TYR A 148 4.70 0.88 -1.80
C TYR A 148 5.49 1.09 -3.10
N LEU A 149 6.74 1.51 -3.02
CA LEU A 149 7.59 1.75 -4.20
C LEU A 149 7.99 0.48 -4.95
N LEU A 150 7.85 -0.69 -4.31
CA LEU A 150 8.12 -2.00 -4.92
C LEU A 150 6.89 -2.60 -5.62
N PHE A 151 5.71 -2.00 -5.45
CA PHE A 151 4.50 -2.30 -6.23
C PHE A 151 4.52 -1.52 -7.55
#